data_AF-A0A5C6ATV6-F1
#
_entry.id   AF-A0A5C6ATV6-F1
#
_cell.length_a   1.000
_cell.length_b   1.000
_cell.length_c   1.000
_cell.angle_alpha   90.00
_cell.angle_beta   90.00
_cell.angle_gamma   90.00
#
_symmetry.space_group_name_H-M   'P 1'
#
loop_
_entity.id
_entity.type
_entity.pdbx_description
1 polymer ?
#
loop_
_entity_poly.entity_id
_entity_poly.type
_entity_poly.pdbx_seq_one_letter_code
_entity_poly.pdbx_strand_id
1 'polypeptide(L)'
;MCNTRVSIVVLAFLALSSTAFALYSVSETGDWPKEWPSELEPLRKQSRTLVGPTLEAQHFAMRFKTREEFEAAWPFILKVKSEGAPIFLVQSPNFFLGKDHAGVVVHCPPKGQWDNPKTPEAPIEGYPAESRSRWQWTNYIELVVDGQIIDLNRIQLPANTPIVDERFKAEKTNEDAKSP
;
A
#
# COMPACT_ATOMS: atom_id res chain seq x y z
N MET A 1 50.07 -2.79 27.52
CA MET A 1 49.71 -2.82 26.08
C MET A 1 48.97 -4.12 25.76
N CYS A 2 47.69 -4.26 26.11
CA CYS A 2 46.93 -5.50 25.82
C CYS A 2 45.41 -5.28 25.70
N ASN A 3 44.95 -4.09 25.29
CA ASN A 3 43.50 -3.81 25.22
C ASN A 3 43.01 -3.41 23.81
N THR A 4 43.89 -3.30 22.81
CA THR A 4 43.53 -2.75 21.48
C THR A 4 43.13 -3.83 20.47
N ARG A 5 43.51 -5.10 20.69
CA ARG A 5 43.28 -6.19 19.71
C ARG A 5 41.90 -6.85 19.82
N VAL A 6 41.28 -6.80 21.01
CA VAL A 6 39.95 -7.40 21.23
C VAL A 6 38.83 -6.54 20.61
N SER A 7 39.01 -5.22 20.56
CA SER A 7 37.97 -4.29 20.06
C SER A 7 37.72 -4.38 18.55
N ILE A 8 38.69 -4.81 17.74
CA ILE A 8 38.56 -4.86 16.27
C ILE A 8 37.72 -6.07 15.82
N VAL A 9 37.79 -7.18 16.54
CA VAL A 9 37.07 -8.42 16.17
C VAL A 9 35.56 -8.29 16.38
N VAL A 10 35.12 -7.56 17.42
CA VAL A 10 33.70 -7.34 17.72
C VAL A 10 33.02 -6.42 16.69
N LEU A 11 33.72 -5.39 16.21
CA LEU A 11 33.20 -4.49 15.17
C LEU A 11 33.02 -5.19 13.81
N ALA A 12 33.92 -6.13 13.46
CA ALA A 12 33.78 -6.92 12.24
C ALA A 12 32.56 -7.87 12.28
N PHE A 13 32.24 -8.45 13.44
CA PHE A 13 31.06 -9.32 13.60
C PHE A 13 29.72 -8.56 13.59
N LEU A 14 29.69 -7.31 14.09
CA LEU A 14 28.50 -6.45 14.03
C LEU A 14 28.23 -5.90 12.62
N ALA A 15 29.28 -5.69 11.81
CA ALA A 15 29.15 -5.28 10.40
C ALA A 15 28.66 -6.42 9.48
N LEU A 16 28.90 -7.69 9.85
CA LEU A 16 28.43 -8.86 9.09
C LEU A 16 27.00 -9.28 9.42
N SER A 17 26.41 -8.76 10.49
CA SER A 17 25.04 -9.09 10.92
C SER A 17 24.00 -8.03 10.51
N SER A 18 24.40 -6.97 9.81
CA SER A 18 23.54 -5.83 9.47
C SER A 18 22.84 -5.93 8.11
N THR A 19 22.87 -7.09 7.43
CA THR A 19 21.99 -7.33 6.28
C THR A 19 20.60 -7.71 6.77
N ALA A 20 19.92 -6.77 7.43
CA ALA A 20 18.48 -6.83 7.59
C ALA A 20 17.88 -6.76 6.18
N PHE A 21 17.41 -7.90 5.66
CA PHE A 21 16.65 -7.93 4.42
C PHE A 21 15.39 -7.10 4.65
N ALA A 22 15.37 -5.87 4.12
CA ALA A 22 14.15 -5.10 4.05
C ALA A 22 13.21 -5.88 3.15
N LEU A 23 12.11 -6.37 3.74
CA LEU A 23 11.08 -7.16 3.07
C LEU A 23 10.43 -6.39 1.90
N TYR A 24 10.57 -5.06 1.90
CA TYR A 24 10.18 -4.15 0.83
C TYR A 24 11.37 -3.31 0.38
N SER A 25 11.48 -3.07 -0.93
CA SER A 25 12.15 -1.87 -1.44
C SER A 25 11.24 -0.68 -1.23
N VAL A 26 11.77 0.42 -0.67
CA VAL A 26 11.00 1.62 -0.35
C VAL A 26 11.64 2.84 -0.99
N SER A 27 10.83 3.59 -1.72
CA SER A 27 11.15 4.92 -2.25
C SER A 27 10.30 5.96 -1.50
N GLU A 28 10.93 7.06 -1.09
CA GLU A 28 10.24 8.21 -0.46
C GLU A 28 9.62 9.16 -1.50
N THR A 29 9.44 8.68 -2.73
CA THR A 29 8.65 9.32 -3.78
C THR A 29 7.65 8.35 -4.40
N GLY A 30 6.61 8.92 -5.00
CA GLY A 30 5.70 8.21 -5.89
C GLY A 30 6.37 7.96 -7.24
N ASP A 31 6.61 6.69 -7.55
CA ASP A 31 7.31 6.23 -8.77
C ASP A 31 6.33 5.50 -9.71
N TRP A 32 5.05 5.88 -9.67
CA TRP A 32 4.02 5.32 -10.56
C TRP A 32 4.31 5.63 -12.04
N PRO A 33 3.74 4.84 -12.98
CA PRO A 33 3.98 5.00 -14.41
C PRO A 33 3.59 6.39 -14.95
N LYS A 34 4.18 6.81 -16.07
CA LYS A 34 3.91 8.14 -16.68
C LYS A 34 2.54 8.22 -17.35
N GLU A 35 1.95 7.07 -17.60
CA GLU A 35 0.64 6.89 -18.23
C GLU A 35 -0.51 7.20 -17.25
N TRP A 36 -0.21 7.28 -15.95
CA TRP A 36 -1.17 7.73 -14.95
C TRP A 36 -1.55 9.21 -15.16
N PRO A 37 -2.74 9.63 -14.69
CA PRO A 37 -3.19 11.00 -14.85
C PRO A 37 -2.16 12.03 -14.36
N SER A 38 -1.86 13.01 -15.20
CA SER A 38 -0.84 14.04 -14.92
C SER A 38 -1.16 14.90 -13.69
N GLU A 39 -2.44 14.97 -13.30
CA GLU A 39 -2.93 15.68 -12.12
C GLU A 39 -2.43 15.06 -10.82
N LEU A 40 -1.96 13.80 -10.85
CA LEU A 40 -1.34 13.14 -9.70
C LEU A 40 0.14 13.51 -9.54
N GLU A 41 0.82 13.98 -10.59
CA GLU A 41 2.26 14.26 -10.58
C GLU A 41 2.72 15.18 -9.44
N PRO A 42 1.98 16.24 -9.03
CA PRO A 42 2.35 17.05 -7.88
C PRO A 42 2.50 16.26 -6.57
N LEU A 43 1.76 15.14 -6.43
CA LEU A 43 1.77 14.29 -5.23
C LEU A 43 3.00 13.41 -5.13
N ARG A 44 3.81 13.24 -6.19
CA ARG A 44 4.96 12.32 -6.19
C ARG A 44 5.92 12.59 -5.03
N LYS A 45 6.22 13.86 -4.75
CA LYS A 45 7.19 14.25 -3.72
C LYS A 45 6.79 13.90 -2.30
N GLN A 46 5.49 13.75 -2.02
CA GLN A 46 4.99 13.41 -0.69
C GLN A 46 4.47 11.98 -0.59
N SER A 47 4.47 11.25 -1.70
CA SER A 47 4.04 9.87 -1.78
C SER A 47 5.21 8.92 -1.54
N ARG A 48 4.90 7.64 -1.34
CA ARG A 48 5.89 6.56 -1.25
C ARG A 48 5.59 5.48 -2.25
N THR A 49 6.63 4.78 -2.66
CA THR A 49 6.52 3.56 -3.44
C THR A 49 7.13 2.42 -2.65
N LEU A 50 6.37 1.35 -2.44
CA LEU A 50 6.87 0.14 -1.82
C LEU A 50 6.76 -1.00 -2.83
N VAL A 51 7.80 -1.81 -2.94
CA VAL A 51 7.83 -2.98 -3.84
C VAL A 51 8.19 -4.23 -3.05
N GLY A 52 7.36 -5.27 -3.16
CA GLY A 52 7.56 -6.57 -2.51
C GLY A 52 6.52 -6.90 -1.43
N PRO A 53 6.86 -7.79 -0.48
CA PRO A 53 7.87 -8.82 -0.64
C PRO A 53 7.51 -9.84 -1.69
N THR A 54 6.22 -10.08 -1.85
CA THR A 54 5.73 -11.18 -2.67
C THR A 54 5.56 -10.68 -4.09
N LEU A 55 6.20 -11.38 -5.03
CA LEU A 55 6.07 -11.19 -6.47
C LEU A 55 6.56 -9.83 -7.00
N GLU A 56 7.22 -8.98 -6.20
CA GLU A 56 7.50 -7.58 -6.58
C GLU A 56 6.23 -6.75 -6.86
N ALA A 57 5.14 -7.04 -6.15
CA ALA A 57 3.95 -6.21 -6.17
C ALA A 57 4.30 -4.76 -5.78
N GLN A 58 3.65 -3.80 -6.44
CA GLN A 58 3.92 -2.38 -6.26
C GLN A 58 2.80 -1.72 -5.44
N HIS A 59 3.17 -0.85 -4.52
CA HIS A 59 2.25 -0.12 -3.66
C HIS A 59 2.57 1.36 -3.72
N PHE A 60 1.69 2.13 -4.34
CA PHE A 60 1.84 3.59 -4.46
C PHE A 60 1.00 4.26 -3.37
N ALA A 61 1.68 4.73 -2.33
CA ALA A 61 1.07 5.29 -1.13
C ALA A 61 1.06 6.82 -1.24
N MET A 62 -0.08 7.39 -1.62
CA MET A 62 -0.31 8.83 -1.74
C MET A 62 -0.78 9.40 -0.41
N ARG A 63 0.02 10.32 0.12
CA ARG A 63 -0.31 11.06 1.35
C ARG A 63 -0.97 12.38 0.98
N PHE A 64 -1.92 12.80 1.81
CA PHE A 64 -2.57 14.10 1.69
C PHE A 64 -2.36 14.90 2.96
N LYS A 65 -2.13 16.21 2.80
CA LYS A 65 -1.98 17.15 3.92
C LYS A 65 -3.29 17.85 4.24
N THR A 66 -4.12 18.06 3.23
CA THR A 66 -5.42 18.72 3.38
C THR A 66 -6.49 17.94 2.65
N ARG A 67 -7.73 18.17 3.08
CA ARG A 67 -8.91 17.58 2.46
C ARG A 67 -9.04 18.01 1.00
N GLU A 68 -8.79 19.28 0.71
CA GLU A 68 -8.95 19.85 -0.63
C GLU A 68 -7.97 19.22 -1.62
N GLU A 69 -6.75 18.91 -1.17
CA GLU A 69 -5.76 18.19 -1.95
C GLU A 69 -6.23 16.78 -2.29
N PHE A 70 -6.80 16.06 -1.32
CA PHE A 70 -7.40 14.74 -1.52
C PHE A 70 -8.60 14.80 -2.48
N GLU A 71 -9.57 15.68 -2.21
CA GLU A 71 -10.79 15.82 -3.02
C GLU A 71 -10.46 16.19 -4.48
N ALA A 72 -9.43 17.02 -4.71
CA ALA A 72 -8.96 17.35 -6.06
C ALA A 72 -8.31 16.15 -6.77
N ALA A 73 -7.57 15.32 -6.05
CA ALA A 73 -6.90 14.15 -6.61
C ALA A 73 -7.85 12.96 -6.82
N TRP A 74 -8.89 12.84 -6.00
CA TRP A 74 -9.75 11.66 -5.91
C TRP A 74 -10.32 11.17 -7.26
N PRO A 75 -10.87 12.04 -8.14
CA PRO A 75 -11.36 11.60 -9.45
C PRO A 75 -10.29 10.99 -10.35
N PHE A 76 -9.03 11.42 -10.19
CA PHE A 76 -7.90 10.92 -10.98
C PHE A 76 -7.34 9.62 -10.42
N ILE A 77 -7.35 9.48 -9.09
CA ILE A 77 -7.01 8.21 -8.42
C ILE A 77 -8.00 7.11 -8.82
N LEU A 78 -9.29 7.43 -8.93
CA LEU A 78 -10.29 6.46 -9.38
C LEU A 78 -10.04 5.94 -10.81
N LYS A 79 -9.40 6.72 -11.68
CA LYS A 79 -9.07 6.31 -13.06
C LYS A 79 -7.96 5.27 -13.13
N VAL A 80 -7.12 5.14 -12.09
CA VAL A 80 -6.01 4.17 -12.10
C VAL A 80 -6.43 2.77 -11.63
N LYS A 81 -7.62 2.67 -11.02
CA LYS A 81 -8.22 1.42 -10.54
C LYS A 81 -8.70 0.57 -11.72
N SER A 82 -8.44 -0.73 -11.68
CA SER A 82 -9.02 -1.68 -12.63
C SER A 82 -10.54 -1.72 -12.52
N GLU A 83 -11.23 -2.02 -13.62
CA GLU A 83 -12.68 -2.20 -13.61
C GLU A 83 -13.09 -3.33 -12.66
N GLY A 84 -14.19 -3.15 -11.91
CA GLY A 84 -14.66 -4.14 -10.92
C GLY A 84 -13.80 -4.30 -9.66
N ALA A 85 -12.53 -3.88 -9.67
CA ALA A 85 -11.67 -3.96 -8.49
C ALA A 85 -12.19 -3.11 -7.32
N PRO A 86 -12.03 -3.58 -6.07
CA PRO A 86 -12.66 -2.97 -4.91
C PRO A 86 -11.93 -1.72 -4.42
N ILE A 87 -12.62 -0.95 -3.59
CA ILE A 87 -12.01 0.00 -2.66
C ILE A 87 -12.14 -0.58 -1.25
N PHE A 88 -11.00 -0.81 -0.59
CA PHE A 88 -10.93 -1.19 0.81
C PHE A 88 -10.90 0.06 1.67
N LEU A 89 -11.86 0.20 2.58
CA LEU A 89 -11.82 1.26 3.58
C LEU A 89 -11.04 0.73 4.78
N VAL A 90 -9.94 1.39 5.13
CA VAL A 90 -9.10 1.01 6.26
C VAL A 90 -8.90 2.20 7.18
N GLN A 91 -8.61 1.93 8.46
CA GLN A 91 -8.32 2.98 9.43
C GLN A 91 -6.83 3.28 9.49
N SER A 92 -6.45 4.52 9.80
CA SER A 92 -5.10 4.86 10.24
C SER A 92 -4.79 4.21 11.61
N PRO A 93 -3.54 3.79 11.90
CA PRO A 93 -2.34 3.89 11.06
C PRO A 93 -2.29 2.84 9.94
N ASN A 94 -1.68 3.21 8.81
CA ASN A 94 -1.46 2.29 7.68
C ASN A 94 0.03 2.16 7.38
N PHE A 95 0.52 0.92 7.24
CA PHE A 95 1.94 0.62 7.01
C PHE A 95 2.55 1.37 5.80
N PHE A 96 1.83 1.42 4.68
CA PHE A 96 2.31 2.02 3.44
C PHE A 96 2.40 3.54 3.54
N LEU A 97 1.48 4.17 4.27
CA LEU A 97 1.49 5.61 4.49
C LEU A 97 2.42 6.04 5.63
N GLY A 98 2.78 5.13 6.55
CA GLY A 98 3.50 5.48 7.77
C GLY A 98 2.55 5.94 8.88
N LYS A 99 3.13 6.41 10.00
CA LYS A 99 2.34 6.82 11.17
C LYS A 99 1.54 8.09 10.88
N ASP A 100 0.31 8.14 11.39
CA ASP A 100 -0.54 9.35 11.45
C ASP A 100 -0.86 9.99 10.09
N HIS A 101 -0.87 9.22 9.02
CA HIS A 101 -1.20 9.71 7.68
C HIS A 101 -2.52 9.13 7.17
N ALA A 102 -3.42 10.01 6.74
CA ALA A 102 -4.50 9.69 5.83
C ALA A 102 -3.99 9.67 4.39
N GLY A 103 -4.61 8.85 3.54
CA GLY A 103 -4.09 8.67 2.20
C GLY A 103 -4.82 7.62 1.38
N VAL A 104 -4.26 7.40 0.21
CA VAL A 104 -4.67 6.32 -0.69
C VAL A 104 -3.46 5.44 -0.95
N VAL A 105 -3.64 4.12 -0.88
CA VAL A 105 -2.67 3.16 -1.37
C VAL A 105 -3.25 2.51 -2.62
N VAL A 106 -2.59 2.68 -3.75
CA VAL A 106 -2.91 1.94 -4.97
C VAL A 106 -2.02 0.72 -5.02
N HIS A 107 -2.63 -0.46 -4.92
CA HIS A 107 -1.98 -1.74 -5.07
C HIS A 107 -1.96 -2.10 -6.53
N CYS A 108 -0.78 -2.50 -7.01
CA CYS A 108 -0.50 -2.73 -8.40
C CYS A 108 0.20 -4.09 -8.55
N PRO A 109 -0.07 -4.83 -9.64
CA PRO A 109 0.67 -6.03 -9.93
C PRO A 109 2.15 -5.71 -10.19
N PRO A 110 2.99 -6.76 -10.23
CA PRO A 110 4.40 -6.62 -10.57
C PRO A 110 4.60 -5.95 -11.93
N LYS A 111 5.71 -5.23 -12.09
CA LYS A 111 5.98 -4.49 -13.32
C LYS A 111 6.01 -5.43 -14.52
N GLY A 112 5.32 -5.04 -15.60
CA GLY A 112 5.18 -5.84 -16.82
C GLY A 112 4.02 -6.84 -16.81
N GLN A 113 3.29 -6.99 -15.70
CA GLN A 113 2.10 -7.85 -15.69
C GLN A 113 0.88 -7.21 -16.36
N TRP A 114 0.82 -5.88 -16.49
CA TRP A 114 -0.28 -5.18 -17.15
C TRP A 114 -0.42 -5.53 -18.63
N ASP A 115 0.71 -5.73 -19.33
CA ASP A 115 0.72 -6.07 -20.75
C ASP A 115 0.77 -7.58 -20.99
N ASN A 116 0.83 -8.38 -19.93
CA ASN A 116 0.93 -9.83 -20.04
C ASN A 116 -0.46 -10.43 -20.23
N PRO A 117 -0.77 -11.03 -21.40
CA PRO A 117 -2.10 -11.60 -21.68
C PRO A 117 -2.43 -12.82 -20.80
N LYS A 118 -1.45 -13.36 -20.07
CA LYS A 118 -1.66 -14.43 -19.09
C LYS A 118 -2.06 -13.91 -17.71
N THR A 119 -1.94 -12.61 -17.46
CA THR A 119 -2.42 -11.99 -16.23
C THR A 119 -3.94 -11.92 -16.29
N PRO A 120 -4.66 -12.50 -15.32
CA PRO A 120 -6.10 -12.41 -15.31
C PRO A 120 -6.52 -10.95 -15.03
N GLU A 121 -7.34 -10.39 -15.92
CA GLU A 121 -8.00 -9.10 -15.70
C GLU A 121 -9.13 -9.21 -14.66
N ALA A 122 -9.73 -10.41 -14.56
CA ALA A 122 -10.79 -10.72 -13.62
C ALA A 122 -10.25 -11.11 -12.23
N PRO A 123 -11.05 -10.92 -11.16
CA PRO A 123 -10.70 -11.43 -9.84
C PRO A 123 -10.42 -12.94 -9.86
N ILE A 124 -9.42 -13.37 -9.09
CA ILE A 124 -9.03 -14.78 -9.01
C ILE A 124 -10.15 -15.59 -8.37
N GLU A 125 -10.62 -16.61 -9.09
CA GLU A 125 -11.67 -17.51 -8.60
C GLU A 125 -11.20 -18.34 -7.38
N GLY A 126 -12.14 -18.77 -6.55
CA GLY A 126 -11.86 -19.57 -5.36
C GLY A 126 -11.40 -18.79 -4.12
N TYR A 127 -11.04 -17.50 -4.25
CA TYR A 127 -10.79 -16.62 -3.10
C TYR A 127 -12.08 -15.94 -2.60
N PRO A 128 -12.22 -15.72 -1.27
CA PRO A 128 -13.32 -14.92 -0.72
C PRO A 128 -13.40 -13.54 -1.37
N ALA A 129 -14.61 -12.99 -1.51
CA ALA A 129 -14.85 -11.74 -2.25
C ALA A 129 -14.10 -10.54 -1.63
N GLU A 130 -13.98 -10.55 -0.30
CA GLU A 130 -13.31 -9.56 0.53
C GLU A 130 -11.79 -9.77 0.66
N SER A 131 -11.23 -10.84 0.07
CA SER A 131 -9.79 -11.11 0.15
C SER A 131 -9.01 -10.25 -0.82
N ARG A 132 -7.96 -9.55 -0.34
CA ARG A 132 -7.01 -8.83 -1.21
C ARG A 132 -6.31 -9.76 -2.22
N SER A 133 -6.05 -11.02 -1.84
CA SER A 133 -5.44 -12.00 -2.73
C SER A 133 -6.26 -12.26 -3.99
N ARG A 134 -7.60 -12.10 -3.91
CA ARG A 134 -8.50 -12.17 -5.07
C ARG A 134 -8.16 -11.13 -6.14
N TRP A 135 -7.57 -10.01 -5.74
CA TRP A 135 -7.35 -8.81 -6.56
C TRP A 135 -5.88 -8.53 -6.83
N GLN A 136 -4.96 -9.43 -6.45
CA GLN A 136 -3.50 -9.19 -6.50
C GLN A 136 -2.95 -8.91 -7.91
N TRP A 137 -3.69 -9.26 -8.96
CA TRP A 137 -3.33 -9.02 -10.35
C TRP A 137 -3.96 -7.77 -10.97
N THR A 138 -4.73 -7.02 -10.16
CA THR A 138 -5.46 -5.83 -10.59
C THR A 138 -4.97 -4.60 -9.83
N ASN A 139 -5.25 -3.43 -10.38
CA ASN A 139 -5.08 -2.19 -9.64
C ASN A 139 -6.29 -1.99 -8.71
N TYR A 140 -6.09 -2.17 -7.40
CA TYR A 140 -7.13 -1.91 -6.40
C TYR A 140 -6.67 -0.86 -5.38
N ILE A 141 -7.63 -0.30 -4.65
CA ILE A 141 -7.38 0.86 -3.78
C ILE A 141 -7.62 0.49 -2.32
N GLU A 142 -6.71 0.89 -1.44
CA GLU A 142 -7.00 1.13 -0.02
C GLU A 142 -7.19 2.62 0.21
N LEU A 143 -8.32 2.98 0.80
CA LEU A 143 -8.63 4.33 1.25
C LEU A 143 -8.47 4.38 2.76
N VAL A 144 -7.45 5.10 3.23
CA VAL A 144 -7.11 5.20 4.66
C VAL A 144 -7.85 6.36 5.30
N VAL A 145 -8.99 6.05 5.91
CA VAL A 145 -9.97 7.01 6.41
C VAL A 145 -9.58 7.50 7.81
N ASP A 146 -9.47 8.82 7.96
CA ASP A 146 -9.23 9.50 9.24
C ASP A 146 -10.43 10.38 9.69
N GLY A 147 -11.41 10.60 8.81
CA GLY A 147 -12.56 11.46 9.07
C GLY A 147 -12.25 12.97 9.04
N GLN A 148 -10.99 13.36 8.86
CA GLN A 148 -10.59 14.77 8.77
C GLN A 148 -10.19 15.13 7.33
N ILE A 149 -9.15 14.49 6.82
CA ILE A 149 -8.69 14.68 5.44
C ILE A 149 -9.55 13.84 4.49
N ILE A 150 -9.78 12.58 4.84
CA ILE A 150 -10.60 11.64 4.08
C ILE A 150 -11.89 11.42 4.84
N ASP A 151 -12.93 12.16 4.45
CA ASP A 151 -14.28 12.09 5.01
C ASP A 151 -15.24 11.45 4.01
N LEU A 152 -15.74 10.25 4.35
CA LEU A 152 -16.64 9.49 3.49
C LEU A 152 -18.00 10.16 3.27
N ASN A 153 -18.39 11.14 4.10
CA ASN A 153 -19.64 11.89 3.90
C ASN A 153 -19.53 12.95 2.81
N ARG A 154 -18.31 13.25 2.35
CA ARG A 154 -18.02 14.33 1.39
C ARG A 154 -17.55 13.85 0.04
N ILE A 155 -16.97 12.65 -0.02
CA ILE A 155 -16.56 12.06 -1.29
C ILE A 155 -17.66 11.17 -1.86
N GLN A 156 -17.77 11.19 -3.18
CA GLN A 156 -18.57 10.20 -3.89
C GLN A 156 -17.71 8.96 -4.12
N LEU A 157 -18.19 7.83 -3.61
CA LEU A 157 -17.67 6.52 -3.98
C LEU A 157 -18.31 6.09 -5.31
N PRO A 158 -17.59 5.43 -6.22
CA PRO A 158 -18.16 5.02 -7.50
C PRO A 158 -19.25 3.96 -7.30
N ALA A 159 -20.43 4.17 -7.91
CA ALA A 159 -21.60 3.31 -7.72
C ALA A 159 -21.37 1.84 -8.13
N ASN A 160 -20.51 1.60 -9.13
CA ASN A 160 -20.21 0.26 -9.66
C ASN A 160 -18.92 -0.34 -9.07
N THR A 161 -18.44 0.17 -7.93
CA THR A 161 -17.22 -0.33 -7.28
C THR A 161 -17.57 -1.05 -5.99
N PRO A 162 -17.15 -2.33 -5.83
CA PRO A 162 -17.29 -3.01 -4.55
C PRO A 162 -16.57 -2.26 -3.44
N ILE A 163 -17.26 -2.03 -2.33
CA ILE A 163 -16.69 -1.39 -1.14
C ILE A 163 -16.53 -2.45 -0.05
N VAL A 164 -15.30 -2.64 0.42
CA VAL A 164 -14.99 -3.54 1.54
C VAL A 164 -14.61 -2.69 2.73
N ASP A 165 -15.47 -2.62 3.74
CA ASP A 165 -15.18 -1.83 4.94
C ASP A 165 -14.42 -2.67 5.98
N GLU A 166 -13.16 -2.32 6.19
CA GLU A 166 -12.27 -2.97 7.14
C GLU A 166 -11.86 -2.07 8.30
N ARG A 167 -12.43 -0.86 8.40
CA ARG A 167 -12.09 0.12 9.44
C ARG A 167 -12.32 -0.41 10.86
N PHE A 168 -13.20 -1.39 11.02
CA PHE A 168 -13.62 -1.94 12.32
C PHE A 168 -13.35 -3.44 12.45
N LYS A 169 -12.43 -4.00 11.66
CA LYS A 169 -12.04 -5.40 11.87
C LYS A 169 -11.46 -5.51 13.27
N ALA A 170 -12.18 -6.20 14.16
CA ALA A 170 -11.71 -6.53 15.49
C ALA A 170 -10.32 -7.15 15.33
N GLU A 171 -9.33 -6.63 16.05
CA GLU A 171 -8.10 -7.38 16.25
C GLU A 171 -8.55 -8.75 16.74
N LYS A 172 -8.33 -9.79 15.93
CA LYS A 172 -8.41 -11.15 16.45
C LYS A 172 -7.26 -11.22 17.45
N THR A 173 -7.55 -10.92 18.71
CA THR A 173 -6.62 -11.04 19.81
C THR A 173 -6.02 -12.43 19.68
N ASN A 174 -4.70 -12.55 19.62
CA ASN A 174 -3.96 -13.82 19.57
C ASN A 174 -4.15 -14.68 20.84
N GLU A 175 -5.26 -14.53 21.58
CA GLU A 175 -5.64 -15.38 22.69
C GLU A 175 -6.07 -16.77 22.22
N ASP A 176 -6.65 -16.90 21.02
CA ASP A 176 -7.02 -18.21 20.46
C ASP A 176 -5.83 -19.01 19.91
N ALA A 177 -4.64 -18.41 19.82
CA ALA A 177 -3.39 -19.11 19.50
C ALA A 177 -2.71 -19.72 20.75
N LYS A 178 -3.32 -19.55 21.94
CA LYS A 178 -2.93 -20.23 23.18
C LYS A 178 -4.10 -21.07 23.70
N SER A 179 -4.35 -22.19 23.05
CA SER A 179 -5.03 -23.33 23.67
C SER A 179 -4.44 -24.63 23.13
N PRO A 180 -4.41 -25.67 23.98
CA PRO A 180 -3.20 -26.28 24.54
C PRO A 180 -2.43 -27.23 23.62
#